data_AF-A0A1Y6LTX0-F1
#
_entry.id   AF-A0A1Y6LTX0-F1
#
_cell.length_a   1.000
_cell.length_b   1.000
_cell.length_c   1.000
_cell.angle_alpha   90.00
_cell.angle_beta   90.00
_cell.angle_gamma   90.00
#
_symmetry.space_group_name_H-M   'P 1'
#
loop_
_entity.id
_entity.type
_entity.pdbx_description
1 polymer ?
#
loop_
_entity_poly.entity_id
_entity_poly.type
_entity_poly.pdbx_seq_one_letter_code
_entity_poly.pdbx_strand_id
1 'polypeptide(L)'
;MDIHSLAKMDIGASKQQSNFAKAQKPRSATQQSKPNEVNSDPCTTCAQACPKPILICTECADGTDQHGTATTTIYCDTKCRAADTKHAKLCAVKNQQKELHRSGEILQAIWFIWREVAFDMKLSHIEKKKAASGEDLLFFHEGDYTDHNEGPLYPLPALANMDEKDKQAVITLNSCGDAMGFLHGLSKKLLAGISDGIWENYAAVKESDYYVHQVRCTGEPFKFSPIHQYLTTRLSTNGKIYVLDPSGAQLGQHQAVLAPGRRLQWMTNNVQVAEHGACAINSAVMRNRHPNDAPPSTDFRVGHVQEAVCQKVMKVVEVWEQSRTSLQQLRREDRAKYVTARDSLLAFIRVSLRKWVADYTSGAITVHIPEYQRPGPDTFKPTPYIQSKAGKSKKRNDAIDPSDICGTPQFFAKLASQGVNIHYA
;
A
#
# COMPACT_ATOMS: atom_id res chain seq x y z
N MET A 1 -0.34 10.41 -29.17
CA MET A 1 -0.07 11.67 -28.43
C MET A 1 1.39 11.70 -28.05
N ASP A 2 2.11 12.78 -28.38
CA ASP A 2 3.54 12.92 -28.15
C ASP A 2 3.84 13.10 -26.64
N ILE A 3 4.67 12.21 -26.10
CA ILE A 3 5.08 12.19 -24.68
C ILE A 3 5.76 13.51 -24.30
N HIS A 4 6.34 14.24 -25.26
CA HIS A 4 6.93 15.56 -25.02
C HIS A 4 5.92 16.66 -24.67
N SER A 5 4.63 16.49 -24.99
CA SER A 5 3.61 17.50 -24.64
C SER A 5 3.25 17.50 -23.15
N LEU A 6 3.37 16.36 -22.45
CA LEU A 6 3.06 16.26 -21.01
C LEU A 6 4.13 16.89 -20.13
N ALA A 7 5.38 16.97 -20.60
CA ALA A 7 6.47 17.61 -19.87
C ALA A 7 6.33 19.15 -19.77
N LYS A 8 5.43 19.75 -20.57
CA LYS A 8 5.15 21.19 -20.56
C LYS A 8 3.94 21.61 -19.74
N MET A 9 3.23 20.67 -19.12
CA MET A 9 2.16 21.00 -18.16
C MET A 9 2.81 21.44 -16.84
N ASP A 10 3.14 22.72 -16.77
CA ASP A 10 3.58 23.39 -15.56
C ASP A 10 2.45 23.28 -14.52
N ILE A 11 2.63 22.41 -13.52
CA ILE A 11 1.72 22.30 -12.39
C ILE A 11 1.91 23.58 -11.58
N GLY A 12 1.01 24.55 -11.78
CA GLY A 12 1.01 25.83 -11.09
C GLY A 12 1.01 25.65 -9.58
N ALA A 13 2.19 25.67 -8.99
CA ALA A 13 2.37 25.75 -7.55
C ALA A 13 1.96 27.16 -7.11
N SER A 14 0.82 27.25 -6.41
CA SER A 14 0.37 28.45 -5.71
C SER A 14 1.48 28.94 -4.75
N LYS A 15 2.15 30.03 -5.13
CA LYS A 15 3.11 30.75 -4.29
C LYS A 15 2.36 31.82 -3.50
N GLN A 16 2.01 31.55 -2.24
CA GLN A 16 1.81 32.63 -1.27
C GLN A 16 3.18 33.17 -0.85
N GLN A 17 3.52 34.35 -1.37
CA GLN A 17 4.70 35.11 -0.95
C GLN A 17 4.36 35.90 0.32
N SER A 18 4.97 35.55 1.45
CA SER A 18 4.99 36.40 2.64
C SER A 18 6.14 37.40 2.55
N ASN A 19 5.79 38.69 2.45
CA ASN A 19 6.72 39.80 2.59
C ASN A 19 7.20 39.92 4.03
N PHE A 20 8.51 39.82 4.28
CA PHE A 20 9.13 40.29 5.52
C PHE A 20 10.25 41.27 5.19
N ALA A 21 10.04 42.51 5.66
CA ALA A 21 10.95 43.63 5.52
C ALA A 21 12.21 43.45 6.39
N LYS A 22 13.36 43.84 5.83
CA LYS A 22 14.65 43.93 6.52
C LYS A 22 14.68 45.21 7.38
N ALA A 23 15.00 45.05 8.66
CA ALA A 23 15.50 46.14 9.50
C ALA A 23 16.83 45.71 10.13
N GLN A 24 17.93 46.37 9.74
CA GLN A 24 19.23 46.25 10.38
C GLN A 24 19.32 47.24 11.55
N LYS A 25 19.75 46.75 12.73
CA LYS A 25 20.23 47.57 13.85
C LYS A 25 21.67 47.15 14.20
N PRO A 26 22.54 48.09 14.61
CA PRO A 26 23.90 47.77 15.03
C PRO A 26 23.91 47.21 16.46
N ARG A 27 24.79 46.24 16.74
CA ARG A 27 25.08 45.74 18.09
C ARG A 27 26.56 45.96 18.42
N SER A 28 26.82 46.86 19.37
CA SER A 28 27.97 46.80 20.27
C SER A 28 27.42 46.58 21.68
N ALA A 29 27.55 45.35 22.19
CA ALA A 29 27.33 45.04 23.61
C ALA A 29 28.01 43.71 23.94
N THR A 30 28.93 43.78 24.89
CA THR A 30 29.70 42.69 25.50
C THR A 30 28.77 41.57 25.98
N GLN A 31 28.90 40.37 25.41
CA GLN A 31 28.11 39.19 25.76
C GLN A 31 28.57 38.63 27.13
N GLN A 32 27.78 38.89 28.17
CA GLN A 32 27.75 38.03 29.35
C GLN A 32 27.21 36.65 28.91
N SER A 33 27.97 35.59 29.18
CA SER A 33 27.61 34.20 28.89
C SER A 33 26.32 33.84 29.62
N LYS A 34 25.20 33.79 28.89
CA LYS A 34 23.97 33.20 29.40
C LYS A 34 24.25 31.75 29.81
N PRO A 35 23.71 31.26 30.94
CA PRO A 35 23.81 29.85 31.30
C PRO A 35 23.27 29.01 30.15
N ASN A 36 24.07 28.03 29.71
CA ASN A 36 23.72 27.13 28.61
C ASN A 36 22.42 26.40 28.98
N GLU A 37 21.36 26.71 28.25
CA GLU A 37 20.10 26.02 28.35
C GLU A 37 20.34 24.55 27.93
N VAL A 38 19.94 23.59 28.77
CA VAL A 38 20.21 22.17 28.58
C VAL A 38 19.04 21.54 27.81
N ASN A 39 19.33 20.68 26.82
CA ASN A 39 18.30 19.87 26.18
C ASN A 39 18.01 18.60 27.03
N SER A 40 16.76 18.16 27.11
CA SER A 40 16.38 16.94 27.80
C SER A 40 16.87 15.67 27.09
N ASP A 41 17.23 15.76 25.80
CA ASP A 41 17.69 14.58 25.06
C ASP A 41 19.12 14.17 25.45
N PRO A 42 19.34 12.89 25.80
CA PRO A 42 20.65 12.41 26.19
C PRO A 42 21.58 12.25 24.98
N CYS A 43 22.86 12.51 25.20
CA CYS A 43 23.94 12.20 24.27
C CYS A 43 23.98 10.70 24.00
N THR A 44 24.05 10.33 22.72
CA THR A 44 24.12 8.93 22.27
C THR A 44 25.33 8.19 22.85
N THR A 45 26.43 8.91 23.11
CA THR A 45 27.70 8.32 23.56
C THR A 45 27.82 8.28 25.08
N CYS A 46 27.64 9.41 25.78
CA CYS A 46 27.90 9.52 27.22
C CYS A 46 26.63 9.46 28.09
N ALA A 47 25.45 9.37 27.48
CA ALA A 47 24.14 9.37 28.12
C ALA A 47 23.82 10.61 29.00
N GLN A 48 24.67 11.63 29.00
CA GLN A 48 24.42 12.90 29.69
C GLN A 48 23.51 13.80 28.86
N ALA A 49 22.79 14.71 29.53
CA ALA A 49 21.99 15.73 28.85
C ALA A 49 22.89 16.62 27.95
N CYS A 50 22.45 16.86 26.72
CA CYS A 50 23.25 17.64 25.78
C CYS A 50 23.16 19.15 26.04
N PRO A 51 24.29 19.88 26.08
CA PRO A 51 24.28 21.34 26.11
C PRO A 51 23.74 21.89 24.78
N LYS A 52 23.07 23.06 24.80
CA LYS A 52 22.75 23.80 23.58
C LYS A 52 23.96 24.66 23.14
N PRO A 53 24.25 24.77 21.83
CA PRO A 53 23.60 24.08 20.72
C PRO A 53 23.99 22.59 20.65
N ILE A 54 23.01 21.76 20.31
CA ILE A 54 23.16 20.29 20.25
C ILE A 54 23.87 19.90 18.96
N LEU A 55 24.80 18.94 19.01
CA LEU A 55 25.39 18.37 17.80
C LEU A 55 24.52 17.21 17.28
N ILE A 56 23.97 17.35 16.08
CA ILE A 56 23.18 16.31 15.41
C ILE A 56 24.00 15.69 14.27
N CYS A 57 23.93 14.38 14.11
CA CYS A 57 24.49 13.76 12.90
C CYS A 57 23.65 14.13 11.67
N THR A 58 24.26 14.87 10.74
CA THR A 58 23.61 15.31 9.49
C THR A 58 23.34 14.17 8.52
N GLU A 59 24.10 13.08 8.58
CA GLU A 59 23.94 11.93 7.68
C GLU A 59 22.69 11.10 8.00
N CYS A 60 22.29 11.02 9.26
CA CYS A 60 21.07 10.33 9.69
C CYS A 60 20.08 11.26 10.40
N ALA A 61 20.12 12.57 10.10
CA ALA A 61 19.22 13.55 10.70
C ALA A 61 17.75 13.19 10.49
N ASP A 62 17.42 12.63 9.32
CA ASP A 62 16.08 12.15 8.97
C ASP A 62 15.95 10.62 9.00
N GLY A 63 16.91 9.92 9.61
CA GLY A 63 16.87 8.46 9.75
C GLY A 63 15.64 8.03 10.56
N THR A 64 15.12 6.83 10.30
CA THR A 64 13.95 6.31 11.04
C THR A 64 14.34 5.15 11.94
N ASP A 65 13.52 4.86 12.93
CA ASP A 65 13.57 3.58 13.64
C ASP A 65 12.90 2.45 12.84
N GLN A 66 12.71 1.30 13.50
CA GLN A 66 12.06 0.14 12.88
C GLN A 66 10.56 0.31 12.62
N HIS A 67 9.92 1.35 13.15
CA HIS A 67 8.51 1.67 12.95
C HIS A 67 8.32 2.80 11.93
N GLY A 68 9.41 3.35 11.39
CA GLY A 68 9.37 4.47 10.45
C GLY A 68 9.29 5.83 11.14
N THR A 69 9.40 5.88 12.47
CA THR A 69 9.41 7.12 13.23
C THR A 69 10.79 7.77 13.08
N ALA A 70 10.82 9.06 12.75
CA ALA A 70 12.07 9.80 12.62
C ALA A 70 12.83 9.81 13.96
N THR A 71 14.12 9.47 13.93
CA THR A 71 14.98 9.45 15.11
C THR A 71 16.30 10.15 14.82
N THR A 72 16.54 11.26 15.51
CA THR A 72 17.82 11.96 15.43
C THR A 72 18.89 11.24 16.23
N THR A 73 20.15 11.43 15.84
CA THR A 73 21.30 10.99 16.63
C THR A 73 22.01 12.23 17.14
N ILE A 74 22.07 12.34 18.46
CA ILE A 74 22.45 13.55 19.19
C ILE A 74 23.74 13.30 19.99
N TYR A 75 24.63 14.29 20.01
CA TYR A 75 25.89 14.28 20.74
C TYR A 75 26.09 15.60 21.49
N CYS A 76 26.84 15.55 22.61
CA CYS A 76 27.26 16.77 23.30
C CYS A 76 28.19 17.61 22.43
N ASP A 77 29.14 16.95 21.76
CA ASP A 77 30.19 17.57 20.96
C ASP A 77 30.80 16.58 19.95
N THR A 78 31.77 17.05 19.19
CA THR A 78 32.48 16.24 18.19
C THR A 78 33.29 15.11 18.80
N LYS A 79 33.72 15.22 20.08
CA LYS A 79 34.44 14.15 20.79
C LYS A 79 33.51 12.98 21.08
N CYS A 80 32.31 13.26 21.60
CA CYS A 80 31.29 12.23 21.80
C CYS A 80 30.91 11.55 20.49
N ARG A 81 30.74 12.32 19.39
CA ARG A 81 30.47 11.74 18.08
C ARG A 81 31.61 10.83 17.59
N ALA A 82 32.86 11.27 17.73
CA ALA A 82 34.02 10.47 17.31
C ALA A 82 34.22 9.22 18.18
N ALA A 83 33.82 9.27 19.46
CA ALA A 83 33.88 8.15 20.38
C ALA A 83 32.77 7.11 20.18
N ASP A 84 31.67 7.45 19.48
CA ASP A 84 30.63 6.48 19.12
C ASP A 84 31.08 5.60 17.94
N THR A 85 31.82 4.55 18.27
CA THR A 85 32.29 3.54 17.30
C THR A 85 31.17 2.75 16.64
N LYS A 86 29.95 2.75 17.20
CA LYS A 86 28.78 2.05 16.66
C LYS A 86 27.98 2.94 15.71
N HIS A 87 28.25 4.25 15.70
CA HIS A 87 27.49 5.23 14.96
C HIS A 87 27.32 4.88 13.49
N ALA A 88 28.42 4.56 12.79
CA ALA A 88 28.39 4.30 11.35
C ALA A 88 27.39 3.19 10.99
N LYS A 89 27.38 2.09 11.75
CA LYS A 89 26.44 0.98 11.54
C LYS A 89 24.99 1.40 11.84
N LEU A 90 24.77 2.11 12.95
CA LEU A 90 23.44 2.58 13.34
C LEU A 90 22.89 3.62 12.34
N CYS A 91 23.74 4.53 11.87
CA CYS A 91 23.44 5.52 10.83
C CYS A 91 22.98 4.82 9.55
N ALA A 92 23.71 3.80 9.10
CA ALA A 92 23.34 3.01 7.93
C ALA A 92 21.98 2.31 8.10
N VAL A 93 21.74 1.68 9.26
CA VAL A 93 20.45 1.03 9.55
C VAL A 93 19.29 2.04 9.52
N LYS A 94 19.42 3.17 10.21
CA LYS A 94 18.38 4.21 10.26
C LYS A 94 18.07 4.79 8.88
N ASN A 95 19.10 5.03 8.08
CA ASN A 95 18.93 5.54 6.72
C ASN A 95 18.30 4.51 5.79
N GLN A 96 18.66 3.23 5.91
CA GLN A 96 18.04 2.18 5.12
C GLN A 96 16.57 1.94 5.52
N GLN A 97 16.24 2.03 6.82
CA GLN A 97 14.86 2.02 7.29
C GLN A 97 14.07 3.20 6.72
N LYS A 98 14.64 4.41 6.72
CA LYS A 98 14.04 5.59 6.08
C LYS A 98 13.73 5.32 4.60
N GLU A 99 14.69 4.80 3.85
CA GLU A 99 14.50 4.45 2.44
C GLU A 99 13.39 3.39 2.24
N LEU A 100 13.32 2.38 3.11
CA LEU A 100 12.29 1.34 3.09
C LEU A 100 10.89 1.92 3.32
N HIS A 101 10.71 2.69 4.40
CA HIS A 101 9.41 3.27 4.75
C HIS A 101 8.89 4.20 3.64
N ARG A 102 9.78 5.04 3.09
CA ARG A 102 9.44 5.90 1.95
C ARG A 102 9.08 5.11 0.69
N SER A 103 9.78 3.99 0.44
CA SER A 103 9.45 3.10 -0.68
C SER A 103 8.06 2.47 -0.52
N GLY A 104 7.71 2.03 0.70
CA GLY A 104 6.38 1.53 1.02
C GLY A 104 5.29 2.59 0.84
N GLU A 105 5.50 3.80 1.37
CA GLU A 105 4.58 4.94 1.21
C GLU A 105 4.27 5.22 -0.27
N ILE A 106 5.30 5.23 -1.13
CA ILE A 106 5.15 5.47 -2.57
C ILE A 106 4.34 4.35 -3.22
N LEU A 107 4.66 3.08 -2.93
CA LEU A 107 3.96 1.92 -3.49
C LEU A 107 2.48 1.92 -3.11
N GLN A 108 2.17 2.14 -1.82
CA GLN A 108 0.81 2.18 -1.32
C GLN A 108 0.03 3.36 -1.94
N ALA A 109 0.63 4.56 -1.98
CA ALA A 109 -0.02 5.72 -2.58
C ALA A 109 -0.32 5.55 -4.07
N ILE A 110 0.59 4.94 -4.84
CA ILE A 110 0.36 4.65 -6.27
C ILE A 110 -0.75 3.62 -6.44
N TRP A 111 -0.81 2.60 -5.59
CA TRP A 111 -1.92 1.64 -5.59
C TRP A 111 -3.26 2.32 -5.32
N PHE A 112 -3.33 3.18 -4.30
CA PHE A 112 -4.55 3.93 -4.00
C PHE A 112 -4.96 4.82 -5.18
N ILE A 113 -4.02 5.55 -5.79
CA ILE A 113 -4.32 6.39 -6.97
C ILE A 113 -4.93 5.55 -8.10
N TRP A 114 -4.38 4.35 -8.36
CA TRP A 114 -4.94 3.46 -9.38
C TRP A 114 -6.38 3.09 -9.05
N ARG A 115 -6.62 2.61 -7.83
CA ARG A 115 -7.96 2.17 -7.39
C ARG A 115 -8.98 3.30 -7.31
N GLU A 116 -8.55 4.51 -6.99
CA GLU A 116 -9.40 5.72 -7.01
C GLU A 116 -9.82 6.12 -8.42
N VAL A 117 -8.92 5.98 -9.39
CA VAL A 117 -9.13 6.46 -10.76
C VAL A 117 -9.83 5.43 -11.63
N ALA A 118 -9.64 4.15 -11.33
CA ALA A 118 -10.20 3.04 -12.08
C ALA A 118 -10.44 1.86 -11.17
N PHE A 119 -11.69 1.76 -10.74
CA PHE A 119 -12.17 0.73 -9.86
C PHE A 119 -12.76 -0.40 -10.70
N ASP A 120 -12.35 -1.64 -10.47
CA ASP A 120 -12.75 -2.80 -11.28
C ASP A 120 -13.94 -3.58 -10.72
N MET A 121 -14.55 -3.07 -9.66
CA MET A 121 -15.78 -3.60 -9.10
C MET A 121 -16.90 -2.61 -9.30
N LYS A 122 -18.03 -3.08 -9.84
CA LYS A 122 -19.23 -2.25 -9.92
C LYS A 122 -19.85 -2.16 -8.55
N LEU A 123 -20.04 -0.93 -8.09
CA LEU A 123 -20.63 -0.62 -6.79
C LEU A 123 -22.01 -0.01 -6.96
N SER A 124 -22.98 -0.48 -6.17
CA SER A 124 -24.28 0.20 -6.05
C SER A 124 -24.23 1.28 -4.97
N HIS A 125 -23.78 0.93 -3.78
CA HIS A 125 -23.60 1.86 -2.66
C HIS A 125 -22.70 1.25 -1.57
N ILE A 126 -22.32 2.08 -0.61
CA ILE A 126 -21.56 1.67 0.57
C ILE A 126 -22.32 2.18 1.80
N GLU A 127 -22.46 1.33 2.80
CA GLU A 127 -23.21 1.60 4.02
C GLU A 127 -22.30 1.43 5.24
N LYS A 128 -22.30 2.40 6.16
CA LYS A 128 -21.57 2.31 7.43
C LYS A 128 -22.57 2.05 8.55
N LYS A 129 -22.41 0.93 9.25
CA LYS A 129 -23.25 0.53 10.40
C LYS A 129 -22.43 0.48 11.68
N LYS A 130 -23.11 0.63 12.81
CA LYS A 130 -22.54 0.31 14.12
C LYS A 130 -22.86 -1.14 14.48
N ALA A 131 -21.84 -1.92 14.81
CA ALA A 131 -22.00 -3.22 15.45
C ALA A 131 -22.57 -3.06 16.86
N ALA A 132 -23.11 -4.14 17.44
CA ALA A 132 -23.54 -4.16 18.83
C ALA A 132 -22.38 -3.87 19.81
N SER A 133 -21.14 -4.16 19.41
CA SER A 133 -19.92 -3.80 20.15
C SER A 133 -19.60 -2.29 20.11
N GLY A 134 -20.29 -1.50 19.29
CA GLY A 134 -20.03 -0.08 19.06
C GLY A 134 -19.00 0.19 17.94
N GLU A 135 -18.40 -0.86 17.38
CA GLU A 135 -17.44 -0.77 16.27
C GLU A 135 -18.14 -0.40 14.96
N ASP A 136 -17.40 0.24 14.06
CA ASP A 136 -17.89 0.54 12.72
C ASP A 136 -17.75 -0.67 11.79
N LEU A 137 -18.81 -0.97 11.05
CA LEU A 137 -18.85 -1.98 9.99
C LEU A 137 -19.10 -1.28 8.65
N LEU A 138 -18.28 -1.56 7.65
CA LEU A 138 -18.55 -1.12 6.27
C LEU A 138 -19.17 -2.26 5.49
N PHE A 139 -20.31 -1.97 4.87
CA PHE A 139 -20.97 -2.85 3.93
C PHE A 139 -20.77 -2.30 2.53
N PHE A 140 -20.25 -3.15 1.66
CA PHE A 140 -19.94 -2.84 0.28
C PHE A 140 -20.94 -3.59 -0.60
N HIS A 141 -21.86 -2.88 -1.24
CA HIS A 141 -22.89 -3.50 -2.05
C HIS A 141 -22.50 -3.44 -3.52
N GLU A 142 -22.30 -4.60 -4.13
CA GLU A 142 -22.03 -4.68 -5.57
C GLU A 142 -23.23 -4.17 -6.38
N GLY A 143 -22.91 -3.60 -7.54
CA GLY A 143 -23.89 -3.23 -8.55
C GLY A 143 -24.23 -4.41 -9.47
N ASP A 144 -25.28 -4.24 -10.26
CA ASP A 144 -25.71 -5.26 -11.22
C ASP A 144 -24.80 -5.30 -12.46
N TYR A 145 -24.36 -6.49 -12.86
CA TYR A 145 -23.50 -6.74 -14.01
C TYR A 145 -24.29 -7.23 -15.26
N THR A 146 -25.58 -6.89 -15.34
CA THR A 146 -26.46 -7.26 -16.48
C THR A 146 -26.05 -6.63 -17.81
N ASP A 147 -25.46 -5.45 -17.83
CA ASP A 147 -24.90 -4.87 -19.06
C ASP A 147 -23.46 -5.36 -19.29
N HIS A 148 -23.33 -6.33 -20.20
CA HIS A 148 -22.04 -6.93 -20.54
C HIS A 148 -21.10 -6.01 -21.31
N ASN A 149 -21.63 -4.91 -21.88
CA ASN A 149 -20.82 -3.90 -22.55
C ASN A 149 -20.24 -2.89 -21.55
N GLU A 150 -20.74 -2.86 -20.33
CA GLU A 150 -20.21 -2.01 -19.26
C GLU A 150 -18.94 -2.64 -18.65
N GLY A 151 -17.99 -1.78 -18.24
CA GLY A 151 -16.75 -2.18 -17.59
C GLY A 151 -15.55 -2.31 -18.53
N PRO A 152 -14.43 -2.91 -18.07
CA PRO A 152 -14.21 -3.45 -16.73
C PRO A 152 -13.88 -2.38 -15.67
N LEU A 153 -13.91 -1.09 -16.04
CA LEU A 153 -13.67 0.02 -15.13
C LEU A 153 -14.98 0.72 -14.81
N TYR A 154 -15.26 0.88 -13.53
CA TYR A 154 -16.46 1.49 -13.00
C TYR A 154 -16.12 2.76 -12.23
N PRO A 155 -17.01 3.77 -12.24
CA PRO A 155 -16.84 4.92 -11.36
C PRO A 155 -16.96 4.48 -9.90
N LEU A 156 -16.04 4.96 -9.08
CA LEU A 156 -16.15 4.82 -7.63
C LEU A 156 -17.34 5.69 -7.15
N PRO A 157 -18.30 5.14 -6.38
CA PRO A 157 -19.36 5.95 -5.79
C PRO A 157 -18.78 7.10 -4.96
N ALA A 158 -19.58 8.15 -4.77
CA ALA A 158 -19.14 9.30 -3.99
C ALA A 158 -18.77 8.89 -2.55
N LEU A 159 -17.48 8.90 -2.24
CA LEU A 159 -16.96 8.61 -0.89
C LEU A 159 -16.91 9.86 0.00
N ALA A 160 -17.69 10.90 -0.31
CA ALA A 160 -17.56 12.22 0.30
C ALA A 160 -17.78 12.22 1.82
N ASN A 161 -18.63 11.31 2.32
CA ASN A 161 -19.00 11.20 3.74
C ASN A 161 -18.12 10.20 4.52
N MET A 162 -17.08 9.65 3.89
CA MET A 162 -16.16 8.71 4.52
C MET A 162 -14.88 9.42 4.98
N ASP A 163 -14.35 8.96 6.11
CA ASP A 163 -12.99 9.31 6.48
C ASP A 163 -11.98 8.61 5.55
N GLU A 164 -10.72 9.02 5.66
CA GLU A 164 -9.66 8.53 4.79
C GLU A 164 -9.37 7.03 4.98
N LYS A 165 -9.57 6.49 6.19
CA LYS A 165 -9.34 5.07 6.46
C LYS A 165 -10.41 4.22 5.79
N ASP A 166 -11.68 4.62 5.92
CA ASP A 166 -12.81 3.97 5.27
C ASP A 166 -12.63 3.95 3.74
N LYS A 167 -12.21 5.07 3.16
CA LYS A 167 -11.90 5.17 1.72
C LYS A 167 -10.84 4.17 1.30
N GLN A 168 -9.74 4.11 2.04
CA GLN A 168 -8.63 3.19 1.76
C GLN A 168 -9.07 1.72 1.87
N ALA A 169 -9.90 1.39 2.87
CA ALA A 169 -10.44 0.04 3.03
C ALA A 169 -11.33 -0.35 1.83
N VAL A 170 -12.20 0.57 1.38
CA VAL A 170 -13.09 0.36 0.22
C VAL A 170 -12.29 0.16 -1.06
N ILE A 171 -11.33 1.04 -1.37
CA ILE A 171 -10.61 0.98 -2.65
C ILE A 171 -9.65 -0.21 -2.73
N THR A 172 -9.26 -0.81 -1.60
CA THR A 172 -8.37 -1.98 -1.54
C THR A 172 -9.08 -3.30 -1.33
N LEU A 173 -10.41 -3.31 -1.20
CA LEU A 173 -11.20 -4.51 -0.98
C LEU A 173 -10.89 -5.61 -2.00
N ASN A 174 -10.58 -6.80 -1.49
CA ASN A 174 -10.35 -8.03 -2.27
C ASN A 174 -9.31 -7.89 -3.40
N SER A 175 -8.29 -7.05 -3.19
CA SER A 175 -7.33 -6.69 -4.24
C SER A 175 -5.87 -6.90 -3.83
N CYS A 176 -5.61 -7.70 -2.78
CA CYS A 176 -4.25 -7.94 -2.28
C CYS A 176 -3.35 -8.61 -3.31
N GLY A 177 -3.85 -9.62 -4.03
CA GLY A 177 -3.11 -10.27 -5.11
C GLY A 177 -2.85 -9.33 -6.30
N ASP A 178 -3.85 -8.52 -6.65
CA ASP A 178 -3.75 -7.54 -7.73
C ASP A 178 -2.72 -6.45 -7.43
N ALA A 179 -2.64 -6.02 -6.17
CA ALA A 179 -1.64 -5.06 -5.72
C ALA A 179 -0.22 -5.62 -5.93
N MET A 180 0.01 -6.90 -5.62
CA MET A 180 1.32 -7.55 -5.81
C MET A 180 1.69 -7.62 -7.29
N GLY A 181 0.76 -8.07 -8.14
CA GLY A 181 0.98 -8.17 -9.59
C GLY A 181 1.23 -6.81 -10.23
N PHE A 182 0.39 -5.81 -9.89
CA PHE A 182 0.49 -4.45 -10.40
C PHE A 182 1.78 -3.75 -9.98
N LEU A 183 2.20 -3.92 -8.73
CA LEU A 183 3.38 -3.23 -8.18
C LEU A 183 4.68 -4.01 -8.36
N HIS A 184 4.70 -5.16 -9.06
CA HIS A 184 5.89 -6.00 -9.19
C HIS A 184 7.11 -5.23 -9.74
N GLY A 185 6.99 -4.58 -10.91
CA GLY A 185 8.10 -3.85 -11.53
C GLY A 185 8.56 -2.65 -10.69
N LEU A 186 7.60 -1.94 -10.10
CA LEU A 186 7.86 -0.73 -9.32
C LEU A 186 8.50 -1.05 -7.96
N SER A 187 8.04 -2.10 -7.28
CA SER A 187 8.61 -2.56 -6.02
C SER A 187 10.05 -3.05 -6.20
N LYS A 188 10.35 -3.75 -7.30
CA LYS A 188 11.72 -4.12 -7.68
C LYS A 188 12.61 -2.87 -7.80
N LYS A 189 12.13 -1.83 -8.49
CA LYS A 189 12.88 -0.58 -8.71
C LYS A 189 13.08 0.21 -7.42
N LEU A 190 12.04 0.35 -6.59
CA LEU A 190 12.08 1.10 -5.33
C LEU A 190 12.90 0.39 -4.24
N LEU A 191 12.95 -0.94 -4.23
CA LEU A 191 13.70 -1.69 -3.22
C LEU A 191 15.13 -2.03 -3.63
N ALA A 192 15.52 -1.71 -4.88
CA ALA A 192 16.88 -1.89 -5.37
C ALA A 192 17.91 -1.16 -4.49
N GLY A 193 18.88 -1.89 -3.95
CA GLY A 193 19.94 -1.35 -3.07
C GLY A 193 19.53 -1.17 -1.60
N ILE A 194 18.27 -1.43 -1.24
CA ILE A 194 17.77 -1.44 0.15
C ILE A 194 17.72 -2.88 0.66
N SER A 195 17.27 -3.79 -0.20
CA SER A 195 16.93 -5.16 0.14
C SER A 195 17.95 -6.15 -0.39
N ASP A 196 18.16 -7.24 0.36
CA ASP A 196 18.87 -8.43 -0.11
C ASP A 196 17.93 -9.52 -0.68
N GLY A 197 16.62 -9.30 -0.64
CA GLY A 197 15.60 -10.22 -1.12
C GLY A 197 14.18 -9.70 -0.93
N ILE A 198 13.34 -9.93 -1.95
CA ILE A 198 11.93 -9.55 -1.97
C ILE A 198 11.14 -10.84 -2.21
N TRP A 199 10.06 -11.04 -1.46
CA TRP A 199 9.20 -12.21 -1.59
C TRP A 199 7.73 -11.81 -1.49
N GLU A 200 6.88 -12.55 -2.17
CA GLU A 200 5.43 -12.46 -2.02
C GLU A 200 4.97 -13.51 -1.01
N ASN A 201 4.16 -13.10 -0.05
CA ASN A 201 3.75 -13.96 1.06
C ASN A 201 2.24 -14.00 1.17
N TYR A 202 1.74 -15.17 1.52
CA TYR A 202 0.34 -15.40 1.86
C TYR A 202 0.26 -15.83 3.32
N ALA A 203 -0.57 -15.19 4.11
CA ALA A 203 -0.80 -15.60 5.49
C ALA A 203 -2.25 -15.36 5.91
N ALA A 204 -2.75 -16.19 6.82
CA ALA A 204 -4.00 -15.88 7.49
C ALA A 204 -3.81 -14.70 8.44
N VAL A 205 -4.79 -13.78 8.46
CA VAL A 205 -4.84 -12.60 9.33
C VAL A 205 -5.41 -13.03 10.68
N LYS A 206 -4.73 -12.70 11.77
CA LYS A 206 -5.16 -13.02 13.14
C LYS A 206 -6.13 -11.98 13.69
N GLU A 207 -5.78 -10.71 13.48
CA GLU A 207 -6.49 -9.56 14.02
C GLU A 207 -6.78 -8.61 12.85
N SER A 208 -8.04 -8.25 12.68
CA SER A 208 -8.46 -7.23 11.73
C SER A 208 -9.11 -6.12 12.53
N ASP A 209 -8.57 -4.90 12.45
CA ASP A 209 -9.17 -3.72 13.10
C ASP A 209 -10.45 -3.28 12.36
N TYR A 210 -10.75 -3.93 11.23
CA TYR A 210 -11.80 -3.54 10.29
C TYR A 210 -12.34 -4.76 9.54
N TYR A 211 -13.66 -4.86 9.38
CA TYR A 211 -14.27 -5.84 8.47
C TYR A 211 -15.12 -5.12 7.43
N VAL A 212 -14.66 -5.17 6.18
CA VAL A 212 -15.47 -4.76 5.04
C VAL A 212 -16.32 -5.96 4.62
N HIS A 213 -17.63 -5.85 4.83
CA HIS A 213 -18.62 -6.85 4.44
C HIS A 213 -19.07 -6.60 3.00
N GLN A 214 -18.58 -7.41 2.07
CA GLN A 214 -19.04 -7.37 0.70
C GLN A 214 -20.38 -8.12 0.57
N VAL A 215 -21.35 -7.47 -0.05
CA VAL A 215 -22.67 -7.98 -0.39
C VAL A 215 -22.75 -8.02 -1.91
N ARG A 216 -22.93 -9.22 -2.47
CA ARG A 216 -23.00 -9.43 -3.92
C ARG A 216 -24.24 -8.77 -4.51
N CYS A 217 -24.26 -8.59 -5.83
CA CYS A 217 -25.44 -8.06 -6.54
C CYS A 217 -26.72 -8.89 -6.30
N THR A 218 -26.57 -10.17 -5.97
CA THR A 218 -27.64 -11.09 -5.56
C THR A 218 -28.20 -10.85 -4.15
N GLY A 219 -27.59 -9.96 -3.36
CA GLY A 219 -27.91 -9.73 -1.94
C GLY A 219 -27.20 -10.68 -0.97
N GLU A 220 -26.53 -11.72 -1.47
CA GLU A 220 -25.79 -12.67 -0.63
C GLU A 220 -24.48 -12.06 -0.08
N PRO A 221 -24.13 -12.34 1.19
CA PRO A 221 -22.84 -11.95 1.73
C PRO A 221 -21.70 -12.72 1.05
N PHE A 222 -20.63 -12.02 0.71
CA PHE A 222 -19.42 -12.63 0.21
C PHE A 222 -18.62 -13.24 1.38
N LYS A 223 -18.29 -14.52 1.27
CA LYS A 223 -17.45 -15.20 2.27
C LYS A 223 -15.98 -14.84 2.03
N PHE A 224 -15.44 -13.96 2.86
CA PHE A 224 -14.04 -13.55 2.78
C PHE A 224 -13.10 -14.70 3.16
N SER A 225 -11.97 -14.81 2.46
CA SER A 225 -10.88 -15.71 2.83
C SER A 225 -10.02 -15.03 3.90
N PRO A 226 -9.64 -15.69 5.01
CA PRO A 226 -8.74 -15.07 5.98
C PRO A 226 -7.32 -14.87 5.43
N ILE A 227 -7.02 -15.36 4.22
CA ILE A 227 -5.70 -15.29 3.59
C ILE A 227 -5.50 -13.93 2.94
N HIS A 228 -4.45 -13.23 3.36
CA HIS A 228 -4.01 -11.96 2.80
C HIS A 228 -2.65 -12.09 2.13
N GLN A 229 -2.42 -11.29 1.09
CA GLN A 229 -1.17 -11.27 0.35
C GLN A 229 -0.41 -9.94 0.49
N TYR A 230 0.90 -10.03 0.69
CA TYR A 230 1.76 -8.88 0.94
C TYR A 230 3.21 -9.15 0.49
N LEU A 231 4.04 -8.10 0.42
CA LEU A 231 5.47 -8.25 0.17
C LEU A 231 6.22 -8.38 1.50
N THR A 232 7.24 -9.22 1.53
CA THR A 232 8.29 -9.13 2.56
C THR A 232 9.61 -8.76 1.94
N THR A 233 10.42 -8.05 2.71
CA THR A 233 11.77 -7.68 2.30
C THR A 233 12.72 -7.80 3.47
N ARG A 234 13.96 -8.22 3.21
CA ARG A 234 15.00 -8.28 4.24
C ARG A 234 16.01 -7.16 4.02
N LEU A 235 16.21 -6.34 5.05
CA LEU A 235 17.14 -5.21 5.00
C LEU A 235 18.59 -5.68 5.06
N SER A 236 19.42 -5.23 4.12
CA SER A 236 20.81 -5.70 4.05
C SER A 236 21.69 -5.22 5.22
N THR A 237 21.33 -4.12 5.90
CA THR A 237 22.12 -3.58 7.02
C THR A 237 21.95 -4.32 8.33
N ASN A 238 20.81 -5.00 8.54
CA ASN A 238 20.50 -5.65 9.83
C ASN A 238 19.82 -7.03 9.71
N GLY A 239 19.54 -7.51 8.50
CA GLY A 239 18.91 -8.81 8.25
C GLY A 239 17.46 -8.94 8.74
N LYS A 240 16.83 -7.86 9.21
CA LYS A 240 15.44 -7.89 9.68
C LYS A 240 14.46 -7.94 8.51
N ILE A 241 13.37 -8.69 8.69
CA ILE A 241 12.31 -8.86 7.70
C ILE A 241 11.16 -7.90 7.99
N TYR A 242 10.85 -7.06 7.01
CA TYR A 242 9.75 -6.12 7.03
C TYR A 242 8.65 -6.57 6.07
N VAL A 243 7.43 -6.13 6.34
CA VAL A 243 6.29 -6.28 5.43
C VAL A 243 6.05 -4.97 4.71
N LEU A 244 5.82 -4.99 3.41
CA LEU A 244 5.21 -3.89 2.68
C LEU A 244 3.80 -4.32 2.27
N ASP A 245 2.80 -3.56 2.71
CA ASP A 245 1.41 -3.89 2.48
C ASP A 245 0.64 -2.73 1.84
N PRO A 246 0.65 -2.64 0.50
CA PRO A 246 -0.09 -1.61 -0.22
C PRO A 246 -1.61 -1.80 -0.11
N SER A 247 -2.10 -2.96 0.35
CA SER A 247 -3.52 -3.32 0.35
C SER A 247 -4.07 -3.68 1.73
N GLY A 248 -3.30 -3.46 2.79
CA GLY A 248 -3.65 -3.85 4.16
C GLY A 248 -4.86 -3.11 4.73
N ALA A 249 -5.21 -1.96 4.13
CA ALA A 249 -6.34 -1.15 4.57
C ALA A 249 -7.67 -1.91 4.48
N GLN A 250 -7.80 -2.89 3.57
CA GLN A 250 -8.99 -3.76 3.50
C GLN A 250 -9.24 -4.58 4.78
N LEU A 251 -8.23 -4.65 5.66
CA LEU A 251 -8.19 -5.36 6.93
C LEU A 251 -7.90 -4.42 8.12
N GLY A 252 -8.04 -3.10 7.93
CA GLY A 252 -7.75 -2.11 8.97
C GLY A 252 -6.28 -1.82 9.22
N GLN A 253 -5.36 -2.44 8.49
CA GLN A 253 -3.93 -2.14 8.56
C GLN A 253 -3.53 -1.06 7.55
N HIS A 254 -3.43 0.20 8.00
CA HIS A 254 -3.14 1.33 7.11
C HIS A 254 -1.64 1.63 6.90
N GLN A 255 -0.74 1.03 7.69
CA GLN A 255 0.69 1.28 7.56
C GLN A 255 1.24 0.61 6.29
N ALA A 256 1.91 1.39 5.44
CA ALA A 256 2.54 0.88 4.24
C ALA A 256 3.67 -0.13 4.51
N VAL A 257 4.33 -0.03 5.68
CA VAL A 257 5.42 -0.91 6.11
C VAL A 257 5.21 -1.35 7.56
N LEU A 258 5.25 -2.66 7.82
CA LEU A 258 5.19 -3.21 9.18
C LEU A 258 6.57 -3.66 9.65
N ALA A 259 6.90 -3.26 10.87
CA ALA A 259 8.05 -3.75 11.60
C ALA A 259 7.94 -5.27 11.86
N PRO A 260 9.06 -5.99 12.05
CA PRO A 260 9.05 -7.43 12.31
C PRO A 260 8.12 -7.86 13.46
N GLY A 261 8.11 -7.10 14.56
CA GLY A 261 7.24 -7.41 15.70
C GLY A 261 5.76 -7.25 15.38
N ARG A 262 5.39 -6.22 14.61
CA ARG A 262 3.98 -5.98 14.24
C ARG A 262 3.47 -7.03 13.26
N ARG A 263 4.32 -7.52 12.34
CA ARG A 263 3.99 -8.66 11.46
C ARG A 263 3.53 -9.88 12.26
N LEU A 264 4.26 -10.26 13.31
CA LEU A 264 3.97 -11.47 14.10
C LEU A 264 2.66 -11.37 14.91
N GLN A 265 2.28 -10.15 15.30
CA GLN A 265 1.00 -9.87 15.95
C GLN A 265 -0.14 -10.02 14.94
N TRP A 266 0.02 -9.42 13.76
CA TRP A 266 -1.06 -9.29 12.80
C TRP A 266 -1.34 -10.57 11.99
N MET A 267 -0.31 -11.37 11.70
CA MET A 267 -0.41 -12.50 10.79
C MET A 267 0.01 -13.82 11.43
N THR A 268 -0.53 -14.92 10.91
CA THR A 268 -0.12 -16.28 11.28
C THR A 268 1.31 -16.58 10.82
N ASN A 269 1.95 -17.53 11.51
CA ASN A 269 3.28 -18.02 11.13
C ASN A 269 3.21 -19.04 9.97
N ASN A 270 2.01 -19.50 9.60
CA ASN A 270 1.77 -20.35 8.45
C ASN A 270 1.81 -19.50 7.18
N VAL A 271 3.04 -19.15 6.78
CA VAL A 271 3.29 -18.28 5.65
C VAL A 271 3.67 -19.12 4.44
N GLN A 272 2.88 -19.05 3.39
CA GLN A 272 3.32 -19.52 2.08
C GLN A 272 4.17 -18.43 1.44
N VAL A 273 5.41 -18.77 1.10
CA VAL A 273 6.36 -17.85 0.46
C VAL A 273 6.41 -18.19 -1.02
N ALA A 274 6.35 -17.15 -1.86
CA ALA A 274 6.53 -17.21 -3.29
C ALA A 274 7.62 -16.22 -3.73
N GLU A 275 8.24 -16.52 -4.87
CA GLU A 275 9.20 -15.61 -5.50
C GLU A 275 8.54 -14.28 -5.87
N HIS A 276 9.31 -13.20 -5.82
CA HIS A 276 8.82 -11.88 -6.26
C HIS A 276 8.45 -11.91 -7.75
N GLY A 277 7.21 -11.51 -8.05
CA GLY A 277 6.63 -11.61 -9.39
C GLY A 277 5.68 -12.80 -9.57
N ALA A 278 5.50 -13.67 -8.58
CA ALA A 278 4.58 -14.80 -8.68
C ALA A 278 3.14 -14.35 -9.01
N CYS A 279 2.64 -13.28 -8.38
CA CYS A 279 1.35 -12.70 -8.74
C CYS A 279 1.32 -12.14 -10.15
N ALA A 280 2.37 -11.45 -10.59
CA ALA A 280 2.42 -10.94 -11.96
C ALA A 280 2.38 -12.07 -12.99
N ILE A 281 3.07 -13.19 -12.72
CA ILE A 281 3.01 -14.41 -13.53
C ILE A 281 1.59 -15.00 -13.52
N ASN A 282 0.98 -15.13 -12.34
CA ASN A 282 -0.38 -15.66 -12.21
C ASN A 282 -1.41 -14.79 -12.94
N SER A 283 -1.31 -13.46 -12.82
CA SER A 283 -2.14 -12.51 -13.57
C SER A 283 -1.95 -12.67 -15.07
N ALA A 284 -0.72 -12.87 -15.55
CA ALA A 284 -0.45 -13.14 -16.96
C ALA A 284 -1.04 -14.48 -17.42
N VAL A 285 -0.96 -15.53 -16.61
CA VAL A 285 -1.59 -16.83 -16.90
C VAL A 285 -3.10 -16.70 -16.96
N MET A 286 -3.73 -16.05 -15.97
CA MET A 286 -5.18 -15.84 -15.93
C MET A 286 -5.66 -15.01 -17.12
N ARG A 287 -4.95 -13.93 -17.45
CA ARG A 287 -5.24 -13.08 -18.60
C ARG A 287 -5.19 -13.81 -19.94
N ASN A 288 -4.32 -14.82 -20.09
CA ASN A 288 -4.16 -15.58 -21.33
C ASN A 288 -4.95 -16.89 -21.36
N ARG A 289 -5.66 -17.23 -20.27
CA ARG A 289 -6.40 -18.48 -20.16
C ARG A 289 -7.60 -18.51 -21.11
N HIS A 290 -7.91 -19.67 -21.68
CA HIS A 290 -9.12 -19.84 -22.49
C HIS A 290 -10.37 -19.74 -21.59
N PRO A 291 -11.48 -19.09 -22.00
CA PRO A 291 -12.67 -18.94 -21.16
C PRO A 291 -13.23 -20.26 -20.63
N ASN A 292 -13.15 -21.33 -21.42
CA ASN A 292 -13.58 -22.67 -20.99
C ASN A 292 -12.80 -23.23 -19.79
N ASP A 293 -11.59 -22.73 -19.51
CA ASP A 293 -10.75 -23.19 -18.40
C ASP A 293 -10.82 -22.26 -17.17
N ALA A 294 -11.57 -21.16 -17.27
CA ALA A 294 -11.75 -20.18 -16.20
C ALA A 294 -13.11 -20.32 -15.53
N PRO A 295 -13.25 -19.85 -14.28
CA PRO A 295 -14.57 -19.70 -13.67
C PRO A 295 -15.51 -18.89 -14.58
N PRO A 296 -16.79 -19.26 -14.70
CA PRO A 296 -17.75 -18.53 -15.55
C PRO A 296 -17.89 -17.04 -15.22
N SER A 297 -17.56 -16.63 -13.99
CA SER A 297 -17.62 -15.25 -13.52
C SER A 297 -16.35 -14.42 -13.84
N THR A 298 -15.37 -14.98 -14.54
CA THR A 298 -14.12 -14.26 -14.84
C THR A 298 -14.33 -13.24 -15.95
N ASP A 299 -14.17 -11.95 -15.63
CA ASP A 299 -14.04 -10.89 -16.64
C ASP A 299 -12.57 -10.73 -17.06
N PHE A 300 -12.22 -11.31 -18.20
CA PHE A 300 -10.85 -11.26 -18.74
C PHE A 300 -10.39 -9.83 -19.06
N ARG A 301 -11.32 -8.89 -19.29
CA ARG A 301 -10.98 -7.50 -19.61
C ARG A 301 -10.22 -6.85 -18.46
N VAL A 302 -10.54 -7.20 -17.20
CA VAL A 302 -9.87 -6.69 -15.99
C VAL A 302 -8.37 -6.93 -16.07
N GLY A 303 -7.94 -8.18 -16.32
CA GLY A 303 -6.52 -8.54 -16.36
C GLY A 303 -5.75 -7.86 -17.50
N HIS A 304 -6.39 -7.65 -18.66
CA HIS A 304 -5.78 -6.93 -19.79
C HIS A 304 -5.65 -5.43 -19.51
N VAL A 305 -6.69 -4.82 -18.95
CA VAL A 305 -6.68 -3.39 -18.59
C VAL A 305 -5.66 -3.11 -17.48
N GLN A 306 -5.60 -3.95 -16.45
CA GLN A 306 -4.63 -3.80 -15.36
C GLN A 306 -3.17 -3.90 -15.84
N GLU A 307 -2.88 -4.80 -16.79
CA GLU A 307 -1.57 -4.87 -17.43
C GLU A 307 -1.23 -3.58 -18.20
N ALA A 308 -2.15 -3.11 -19.05
CA ALA A 308 -1.94 -1.89 -19.83
C ALA A 308 -1.66 -0.68 -18.92
N VAL A 309 -2.36 -0.61 -17.78
CA VAL A 309 -2.17 0.44 -16.78
C VAL A 309 -0.85 0.27 -16.03
N CYS A 310 -0.47 -0.95 -15.65
CA CYS A 310 0.83 -1.22 -15.03
C CYS A 310 1.97 -0.70 -15.93
N GLN A 311 1.92 -1.03 -17.22
CA GLN A 311 2.87 -0.53 -18.22
C GLN A 311 2.83 1.01 -18.33
N LYS A 312 1.63 1.60 -18.32
CA LYS A 312 1.45 3.06 -18.33
C LYS A 312 2.09 3.72 -17.09
N VAL A 313 1.90 3.18 -15.89
CA VAL A 313 2.50 3.71 -14.66
C VAL A 313 4.02 3.64 -14.73
N MET A 314 4.58 2.50 -15.12
CA MET A 314 6.02 2.36 -15.29
C MET A 314 6.57 3.39 -16.28
N LYS A 315 5.88 3.60 -17.41
CA LYS A 315 6.29 4.60 -18.39
C LYS A 315 6.22 6.04 -17.86
N VAL A 316 5.18 6.35 -17.09
CA VAL A 316 5.00 7.67 -16.48
C VAL A 316 6.09 7.94 -15.45
N VAL A 317 6.46 6.92 -14.65
CA VAL A 317 7.58 7.00 -13.71
C VAL A 317 8.89 7.28 -14.45
N GLU A 318 9.20 6.57 -15.54
CA GLU A 318 10.40 6.81 -16.34
C GLU A 318 10.47 8.26 -16.85
N VAL A 319 9.38 8.77 -17.41
CA VAL A 319 9.31 10.15 -17.92
C VAL A 319 9.49 11.17 -16.79
N TRP A 320 8.90 10.91 -15.62
CA TRP A 320 9.08 11.76 -14.45
C TRP A 320 10.55 11.78 -14.00
N GLU A 321 11.20 10.62 -13.90
CA GLU A 321 12.61 10.50 -13.49
C GLU A 321 13.56 11.24 -14.44
N GLN A 322 13.29 11.25 -15.75
CA GLN A 322 14.11 11.95 -16.76
C GLN A 322 14.17 13.46 -16.55
N SER A 323 13.13 14.06 -15.96
CA SER A 323 13.02 15.50 -15.78
C SER A 323 13.26 15.96 -14.34
N ARG A 324 13.37 15.02 -13.39
CA ARG A 324 13.42 15.30 -11.96
C ARG A 324 14.60 14.58 -11.29
N THR A 325 14.33 13.48 -10.60
CA THR A 325 15.30 12.68 -9.86
C THR A 325 14.93 11.22 -9.98
N SER A 326 15.87 10.29 -9.80
CA SER A 326 15.53 8.86 -9.78
C SER A 326 14.74 8.51 -8.52
N LEU A 327 13.93 7.45 -8.56
CA LEU A 327 13.24 6.93 -7.37
C LEU A 327 14.23 6.54 -6.26
N GLN A 328 15.44 6.10 -6.65
CA GLN A 328 16.50 5.75 -5.69
C GLN A 328 17.07 6.96 -4.98
N GLN A 329 17.23 8.07 -5.70
CA GLN A 329 17.69 9.32 -5.11
C GLN A 329 16.57 9.98 -4.30
N LEU A 330 15.33 10.01 -4.81
CA LEU A 330 14.16 10.56 -4.13
C LEU A 330 14.02 10.07 -2.68
N ARG A 331 14.13 8.75 -2.46
CA ARG A 331 13.97 8.16 -1.11
C ARG A 331 15.14 8.49 -0.16
N ARG A 332 16.29 8.94 -0.68
CA ARG A 332 17.48 9.32 0.10
C ARG A 332 17.48 10.78 0.53
N GLU A 333 16.75 11.63 -0.19
CA GLU A 333 16.69 13.09 0.04
C GLU A 333 16.35 13.46 1.49
N ASP A 334 16.65 14.69 1.87
CA ASP A 334 16.12 15.27 3.12
C ASP A 334 14.59 15.27 3.11
N ARG A 335 13.96 15.32 4.30
CA ARG A 335 12.50 15.19 4.46
C ARG A 335 11.73 16.19 3.61
N ALA A 336 12.17 17.45 3.55
CA ALA A 336 11.46 18.49 2.80
C ALA A 336 11.48 18.18 1.30
N LYS A 337 12.66 17.91 0.74
CA LYS A 337 12.80 17.55 -0.68
C LYS A 337 12.08 16.25 -1.02
N TYR A 338 12.15 15.23 -0.15
CA TYR A 338 11.42 13.99 -0.33
C TYR A 338 9.92 14.24 -0.46
N VAL A 339 9.31 15.00 0.47
CA VAL A 339 7.87 15.29 0.44
C VAL A 339 7.50 16.00 -0.86
N THR A 340 8.21 17.07 -1.23
CA THR A 340 7.94 17.80 -2.47
C THR A 340 8.08 16.92 -3.72
N ALA A 341 9.15 16.13 -3.82
CA ALA A 341 9.39 15.27 -4.97
C ALA A 341 8.40 14.11 -5.05
N ARG A 342 8.07 13.48 -3.92
CA ARG A 342 7.03 12.45 -3.83
C ARG A 342 5.68 12.99 -4.28
N ASP A 343 5.26 14.15 -3.77
CA ASP A 343 3.96 14.72 -4.12
C ASP A 343 3.90 15.10 -5.60
N SER A 344 5.00 15.60 -6.17
CA SER A 344 5.14 15.83 -7.61
C SER A 344 4.99 14.53 -8.41
N LEU A 345 5.65 13.44 -8.01
CA LEU A 345 5.55 12.13 -8.64
C LEU A 345 4.10 11.62 -8.62
N LEU A 346 3.47 11.63 -7.44
CA LEU A 346 2.10 11.14 -7.24
C LEU A 346 1.08 11.97 -8.04
N ALA A 347 1.23 13.30 -8.09
CA ALA A 347 0.40 14.16 -8.91
C ALA A 347 0.55 13.85 -10.41
N PHE A 348 1.78 13.63 -10.87
CA PHE A 348 2.07 13.31 -12.27
C PHE A 348 1.47 11.96 -12.69
N ILE A 349 1.55 10.95 -11.81
CA ILE A 349 0.89 9.65 -12.00
C ILE A 349 -0.63 9.82 -12.04
N ARG A 350 -1.22 10.52 -11.07
CA ARG A 350 -2.67 10.72 -10.98
C ARG A 350 -3.25 11.40 -12.23
N VAL A 351 -2.63 12.48 -12.70
CA VAL A 351 -3.06 13.18 -13.93
C VAL A 351 -2.96 12.25 -15.14
N SER A 352 -1.85 11.52 -15.26
CA SER A 352 -1.61 10.60 -16.38
C SER A 352 -2.61 9.44 -16.41
N LEU A 353 -2.94 8.88 -15.25
CA LEU A 353 -3.91 7.80 -15.12
C LEU A 353 -5.34 8.26 -15.38
N ARG A 354 -5.74 9.43 -14.84
CA ARG A 354 -7.08 9.99 -15.12
C ARG A 354 -7.29 10.21 -16.61
N LYS A 355 -6.27 10.77 -17.29
CA LYS A 355 -6.32 10.92 -18.74
C LYS A 355 -6.43 9.56 -19.44
N TRP A 356 -5.59 8.59 -19.06
CA TRP A 356 -5.62 7.26 -19.67
C TRP A 356 -6.99 6.59 -19.52
N VAL A 357 -7.59 6.67 -18.33
CA VAL A 357 -8.94 6.11 -18.08
C VAL A 357 -10.00 6.84 -18.89
N ALA A 358 -9.96 8.17 -18.97
CA ALA A 358 -10.89 8.93 -19.82
C ALA A 358 -10.75 8.57 -21.31
N ASP A 359 -9.51 8.42 -21.80
CA ASP A 359 -9.23 8.01 -23.18
C ASP A 359 -9.70 6.55 -23.42
N TYR A 360 -9.55 5.66 -22.45
CA TYR A 360 -10.04 4.27 -22.53
C TYR A 360 -11.57 4.23 -22.55
N THR A 361 -12.25 4.91 -21.62
CA THR A 361 -13.71 4.94 -21.51
C THR A 361 -14.38 5.59 -22.72
N SER A 362 -13.73 6.58 -23.35
CA SER A 362 -14.22 7.19 -24.59
C SER A 362 -13.93 6.38 -25.87
N GLY A 363 -13.16 5.29 -25.76
CA GLY A 363 -12.71 4.48 -26.90
C GLY A 363 -11.56 5.10 -27.69
N ALA A 364 -10.99 6.22 -27.25
CA ALA A 364 -9.80 6.82 -27.86
C ALA A 364 -8.54 5.94 -27.70
N ILE A 365 -8.51 5.09 -26.66
CA ILE A 365 -7.52 4.02 -26.49
C ILE A 365 -8.27 2.69 -26.37
N THR A 366 -7.85 1.71 -27.16
CA THR A 366 -8.34 0.33 -27.06
C THR A 366 -7.27 -0.55 -26.43
N VAL A 367 -7.64 -1.33 -25.42
CA VAL A 367 -6.81 -2.42 -24.91
C VAL A 367 -7.14 -3.68 -25.71
N HIS A 368 -6.11 -4.32 -26.28
CA HIS A 368 -6.31 -5.53 -27.05
C HIS A 368 -6.77 -6.67 -26.14
N ILE A 369 -7.99 -7.17 -26.39
CA ILE A 369 -8.52 -8.38 -25.78
C ILE A 369 -8.69 -9.41 -26.91
N PRO A 370 -8.08 -10.61 -26.77
CA PRO A 370 -8.24 -11.69 -27.74
C PRO A 370 -9.71 -11.98 -28.03
N GLU A 371 -10.04 -12.22 -29.30
CA GLU A 371 -11.42 -12.39 -29.74
C GLU A 371 -12.14 -13.53 -29.01
N TYR A 372 -11.43 -14.65 -28.76
CA TYR A 372 -11.98 -15.79 -28.02
C TYR A 372 -12.29 -15.49 -26.55
N GLN A 373 -11.81 -14.37 -25.98
CA GLN A 373 -12.11 -13.91 -24.62
C GLN A 373 -13.13 -12.78 -24.58
N ARG A 374 -13.55 -12.26 -25.73
CA ARG A 374 -14.57 -11.22 -25.76
C ARG A 374 -15.90 -11.86 -25.37
N PRO A 375 -16.72 -11.20 -24.53
CA PRO A 375 -18.06 -11.67 -24.25
C PRO A 375 -18.81 -11.85 -25.58
N GLY A 376 -19.17 -13.08 -25.93
CA GLY A 376 -20.13 -13.33 -26.99
C GLY A 376 -21.52 -12.92 -26.52
N PRO A 377 -22.45 -12.58 -27.43
CA PRO A 377 -23.81 -12.20 -27.07
C PRO A 377 -24.55 -13.28 -26.24
N ASP A 378 -24.14 -14.56 -26.36
CA ASP A 378 -24.80 -15.70 -25.70
C ASP A 378 -23.95 -16.39 -24.61
N THR A 379 -22.69 -16.00 -24.39
CA THR A 379 -21.74 -16.78 -23.57
C THR A 379 -21.70 -16.38 -22.10
N PHE A 380 -22.18 -15.19 -21.74
CA PHE A 380 -22.27 -14.76 -20.34
C PHE A 380 -23.69 -14.95 -19.82
N LYS A 381 -24.09 -16.20 -19.59
CA LYS A 381 -25.20 -16.43 -18.66
C LYS A 381 -24.61 -16.20 -17.27
N PRO A 382 -25.11 -15.26 -16.46
CA PRO A 382 -24.79 -15.26 -15.05
C PRO A 382 -25.29 -16.60 -14.52
N THR A 383 -24.41 -17.59 -14.48
CA THR A 383 -24.70 -18.79 -13.74
C THR A 383 -24.94 -18.27 -12.33
N PRO A 384 -26.16 -18.42 -11.75
CA PRO A 384 -26.25 -18.34 -10.31
C PRO A 384 -25.11 -19.22 -9.80
N TYR A 385 -24.28 -18.69 -8.91
CA TYR A 385 -23.14 -19.43 -8.39
C TYR A 385 -23.73 -20.64 -7.66
N ILE A 386 -24.00 -21.71 -8.41
CA ILE A 386 -24.38 -23.00 -7.86
C ILE A 386 -23.14 -23.35 -7.10
N GLN A 387 -23.20 -23.24 -5.76
CA GLN A 387 -22.17 -23.75 -4.87
C GLN A 387 -21.77 -25.09 -5.46
N SER A 388 -20.58 -25.16 -6.04
CA SER A 388 -20.14 -26.34 -6.76
C SER A 388 -20.36 -27.50 -5.81
N LYS A 389 -21.30 -28.41 -6.13
CA LYS A 389 -21.43 -29.67 -5.39
C LYS A 389 -20.02 -30.21 -5.35
N ALA A 390 -19.42 -30.26 -4.16
CA ALA A 390 -18.00 -30.50 -3.95
C ALA A 390 -17.54 -31.64 -4.86
N GLY A 391 -16.99 -31.28 -6.02
CA GLY A 391 -16.42 -32.23 -6.94
C GLY A 391 -15.26 -32.85 -6.18
N LYS A 392 -15.18 -34.18 -6.20
CA LYS A 392 -14.12 -34.98 -5.56
C LYS A 392 -12.75 -34.59 -6.14
N SER A 393 -12.23 -33.42 -5.75
CA SER A 393 -10.85 -33.04 -6.00
C SER A 393 -10.00 -33.97 -5.13
N LYS A 394 -8.93 -34.50 -5.72
CA LYS A 394 -8.01 -35.41 -5.04
C LYS A 394 -7.51 -34.72 -3.76
N LYS A 395 -7.85 -35.30 -2.61
CA LYS A 395 -7.46 -34.87 -1.26
C LYS A 395 -5.97 -34.50 -1.21
N ARG A 396 -5.64 -33.21 -1.18
CA ARG A 396 -4.54 -32.73 -0.35
C ARG A 396 -5.10 -32.65 1.07
N ASN A 397 -4.53 -33.44 1.98
CA ASN A 397 -4.94 -33.52 3.39
C ASN A 397 -4.45 -32.31 4.19
N ASP A 398 -4.72 -31.11 3.70
CA ASP A 398 -4.58 -29.87 4.48
C ASP A 398 -5.99 -29.39 4.86
N ALA A 399 -6.77 -30.29 5.48
CA ALA A 399 -8.10 -29.94 5.93
C ALA A 399 -7.96 -28.90 7.04
N ILE A 400 -8.18 -27.63 6.69
CA ILE A 400 -8.35 -26.55 7.65
C ILE A 400 -9.47 -27.00 8.60
N ASP A 401 -9.16 -27.07 9.89
CA ASP A 401 -10.14 -27.43 10.91
C ASP A 401 -11.32 -26.45 10.78
N PRO A 402 -12.56 -26.93 10.58
CA PRO A 402 -13.73 -26.06 10.48
C PRO A 402 -13.86 -25.09 11.66
N SER A 403 -13.30 -25.44 12.82
CA SER A 403 -13.25 -24.58 13.99
C SER A 403 -12.25 -23.42 13.90
N ASP A 404 -11.36 -23.41 12.91
CA ASP A 404 -10.45 -22.29 12.60
C ASP A 404 -11.04 -21.33 11.56
N ILE A 405 -12.22 -21.64 11.00
CA ILE A 405 -12.89 -20.80 10.02
C ILE A 405 -13.85 -19.86 10.74
N CYS A 406 -13.45 -18.59 10.89
CA CYS A 406 -14.22 -17.54 11.54
C CYS A 406 -15.67 -17.46 11.00
N GLY A 407 -16.64 -17.28 11.89
CA GLY A 407 -18.06 -17.16 11.54
C GLY A 407 -18.82 -18.47 11.35
N THR A 408 -18.17 -19.63 11.50
CA THR A 408 -18.85 -20.94 11.45
C THR A 408 -19.33 -21.37 12.83
N PRO A 409 -20.39 -22.20 12.96
CA PRO A 409 -20.82 -22.76 14.24
C PRO A 409 -19.70 -23.46 15.02
N GLN A 410 -18.77 -24.13 14.32
CA GLN A 410 -17.63 -24.82 14.92
C GLN A 410 -16.58 -23.87 15.48
N PHE A 411 -16.35 -22.73 14.82
CA PHE A 411 -15.49 -21.66 15.33
C PHE A 411 -16.07 -21.06 16.62
N PHE A 412 -17.37 -20.82 16.66
CA PHE A 412 -18.02 -20.31 17.86
C PHE A 412 -18.08 -21.33 19.00
N ALA A 413 -18.29 -22.61 18.67
CA ALA A 413 -18.19 -23.69 19.66
C ALA A 413 -16.78 -23.79 20.26
N LYS A 414 -15.72 -23.60 19.45
CA LYS A 414 -14.33 -23.56 19.92
C LYS A 414 -14.07 -22.39 20.85
N LEU A 415 -14.52 -21.19 20.50
CA LEU A 415 -14.40 -20.01 21.34
C LEU A 415 -15.14 -20.18 22.69
N ALA A 416 -16.37 -20.72 22.66
CA ALA A 416 -17.11 -21.04 23.87
C ALA A 416 -16.37 -22.07 24.75
N SER A 417 -15.76 -23.10 24.16
CA SER A 417 -14.96 -24.10 24.89
C SER A 417 -13.69 -23.53 25.55
N GLN A 418 -13.22 -22.38 25.06
CA GLN A 418 -12.08 -21.64 25.60
C GLN A 418 -12.51 -20.56 26.61
N GLY A 419 -13.78 -20.53 27.02
CA GLY A 419 -14.31 -19.55 27.96
C GLY A 419 -14.56 -18.16 27.36
N VAL A 420 -14.52 -18.04 26.03
CA VAL A 420 -14.81 -16.79 25.31
C VAL A 420 -16.32 -16.74 25.04
N ASN A 421 -17.06 -16.01 25.88
CA ASN A 421 -18.49 -15.78 25.68
C ASN A 421 -18.72 -14.71 24.61
N ILE A 422 -19.21 -15.13 23.45
CA ILE A 422 -19.70 -14.23 22.40
C ILE A 422 -21.22 -14.20 22.51
N HIS A 423 -21.76 -13.07 22.97
CA HIS A 423 -23.19 -12.84 22.96
C HIS A 423 -23.62 -12.31 21.59
N TYR A 424 -24.55 -13.02 20.95
CA TYR A 424 -25.25 -12.52 19.77
C TYR A 424 -26.41 -11.63 20.20
N ALA A 425 -26.68 -10.59 19.41
CA ALA A 425 -27.98 -9.91 19.41
C ALA A 425 -28.98 -10.70 18.56
#